data_AF-A0A0D3VAC0-F1
#
_entry.id   AF-A0A0D3VAC0-F1
#
_cell.length_a   1.000
_cell.length_b   1.000
_cell.length_c   1.000
_cell.angle_alpha   90.00
_cell.angle_beta   90.00
_cell.angle_gamma   90.00
#
_symmetry.space_group_name_H-M   'P 1'
#
loop_
_entity.id
_entity.type
_entity.pdbx_description
1 polymer ?
#
loop_
_entity_poly.entity_id
_entity_poly.type
_entity_poly.pdbx_seq_one_letter_code
_entity_poly.pdbx_strand_id
1 'polypeptide(L)'
;MTHTNQLAEAYITSSKAMAANTKAVTEALGEGRVESEEFQQLWIERDNIFLSLNNATAILRELPLEEALTTYKEIERLRNHVTQ
;
A
#
# COMPACT_ATOMS: atom_id res chain seq x y z
N MET A 1 -9.42 -2.23 -18.48
CA MET A 1 -8.55 -2.72 -17.39
C MET A 1 -9.26 -3.90 -16.76
N THR A 2 -8.59 -5.05 -16.59
CA THR A 2 -9.22 -6.24 -15.97
C THR A 2 -9.34 -6.05 -14.46
N HIS A 3 -10.29 -6.75 -13.82
CA HIS A 3 -10.45 -6.74 -12.35
C HIS A 3 -9.15 -7.12 -11.63
N THR A 4 -8.43 -8.13 -12.16
CA THR A 4 -7.09 -8.53 -11.73
C THR A 4 -6.09 -7.38 -11.72
N ASN A 5 -6.01 -6.60 -12.81
CA ASN A 5 -5.04 -5.51 -12.92
C ASN A 5 -5.36 -4.40 -11.92
N GLN A 6 -6.64 -4.08 -11.74
CA GLN A 6 -7.07 -3.06 -10.78
C GLN A 6 -6.73 -3.45 -9.34
N LEU A 7 -6.94 -4.71 -8.96
CA LEU A 7 -6.63 -5.19 -7.62
C LEU A 7 -5.11 -5.26 -7.37
N ALA A 8 -4.35 -5.70 -8.37
CA ALA A 8 -2.88 -5.72 -8.31
C ALA A 8 -2.30 -4.30 -8.18
N GLU A 9 -2.82 -3.35 -8.96
CA GLU A 9 -2.44 -1.93 -8.89
C GLU A 9 -2.80 -1.31 -7.54
N ALA A 10 -4.01 -1.58 -7.02
CA ALA A 10 -4.44 -1.10 -5.72
C ALA A 10 -3.52 -1.61 -4.60
N TYR A 11 -3.21 -2.91 -4.59
CA TYR A 11 -2.29 -3.51 -3.63
C TYR A 11 -0.90 -2.88 -3.70
N ILE A 12 -0.30 -2.78 -4.89
CA ILE A 12 1.04 -2.22 -5.07
C ILE A 12 1.09 -0.75 -4.69
N THR A 13 0.09 0.04 -5.08
CA THR A 13 0.01 1.47 -4.78
C THR A 13 -0.09 1.71 -3.28
N SER A 14 -1.03 1.04 -2.60
CA SER A 14 -1.18 1.17 -1.14
C SER A 14 0.04 0.63 -0.39
N SER A 15 0.67 -0.45 -0.86
CA SER A 15 1.89 -0.99 -0.23
C SER A 15 3.06 -0.01 -0.32
N LYS A 16 3.25 0.65 -1.48
CA LYS A 16 4.30 1.67 -1.66
C LYS A 16 4.02 2.92 -0.84
N ALA A 17 2.78 3.41 -0.87
CA ALA A 17 2.36 4.54 -0.05
C ALA A 17 2.61 4.27 1.44
N MET A 18 2.31 3.05 1.91
CA MET A 18 2.53 2.66 3.30
C MET A 18 4.01 2.69 3.67
N ALA A 19 4.89 2.19 2.79
CA ALA A 19 6.33 2.22 3.00
C ALA A 19 6.88 3.66 3.04
N ALA A 20 6.46 4.51 2.11
CA ALA A 20 6.87 5.91 2.04
C ALA A 20 6.38 6.72 3.26
N ASN A 21 5.11 6.57 3.63
CA ASN A 21 4.55 7.24 4.79
C ASN A 21 5.19 6.75 6.10
N THR A 22 5.43 5.44 6.25
CA THR A 22 6.13 4.88 7.42
C THR A 22 7.53 5.47 7.57
N LYS A 23 8.24 5.68 6.45
CA LYS A 23 9.55 6.35 6.46
C LYS A 23 9.42 7.80 6.96
N ALA A 24 8.49 8.58 6.41
CA ALA A 24 8.28 9.97 6.81
C ALA A 24 7.87 10.12 8.29
N VAL A 25 6.98 9.25 8.78
CA VAL A 25 6.59 9.20 10.20
C VAL A 25 7.80 8.87 11.09
N THR A 26 8.65 7.92 10.67
CA THR A 26 9.85 7.54 11.43
C THR A 26 10.87 8.67 11.48
N GLU A 27 11.06 9.40 10.38
CA GLU A 27 11.94 10.58 10.32
C GLU A 27 11.42 11.70 11.24
N ALA A 28 10.13 12.02 11.18
CA ALA A 28 9.51 13.02 12.03
C ALA A 28 9.57 12.65 13.53
N LEU A 29 9.43 11.35 13.86
CA LEU A 29 9.64 10.83 15.23
C LEU A 29 11.09 11.04 15.68
N GLY A 30 12.06 10.71 14.84
CA GLY A 30 13.49 10.87 15.14
C GLY A 30 13.91 12.32 15.37
N GLU A 31 13.22 13.26 14.73
CA GLU A 31 13.44 14.71 14.88
C GLU A 31 12.61 15.34 16.01
N GLY A 32 11.79 14.55 16.73
CA GLY A 32 10.96 15.04 17.84
C GLY A 32 9.77 15.91 17.40
N ARG A 33 9.38 15.87 16.12
CA ARG A 33 8.28 16.70 15.56
C ARG A 33 6.88 16.14 15.83
N VAL A 34 6.68 15.37 16.90
CA VAL A 34 5.43 14.62 17.16
C VAL A 34 4.20 15.51 17.43
N GLU A 35 4.41 16.75 17.86
CA GLU A 35 3.34 17.73 18.09
C GLU A 35 3.05 18.60 16.86
N SER A 36 3.82 18.45 15.78
CA SER A 36 3.65 19.28 14.58
C SER A 36 2.37 18.90 13.83
N GLU A 37 1.78 19.89 13.16
CA GLU A 37 0.64 19.67 12.27
C GLU A 37 0.99 18.71 11.13
N GLU A 38 2.22 18.80 10.62
CA GLU A 38 2.76 17.88 9.60
C GLU A 38 2.75 16.42 10.09
N PHE A 39 3.15 16.17 11.34
CA PHE A 39 3.12 14.82 11.90
C PHE A 39 1.69 14.30 12.04
N GLN A 40 0.76 15.14 12.50
CA GLN A 40 -0.64 14.78 12.60
C GLN A 40 -1.24 14.45 11.23
N GLN A 41 -0.90 15.22 10.19
CA GLN A 41 -1.31 14.94 8.81
C GLN A 41 -0.73 13.62 8.29
N LEU A 42 0.57 13.38 8.50
CA LEU A 42 1.21 12.11 8.14
C LEU A 42 0.55 10.92 8.85
N TRP A 43 0.15 11.10 10.11
CA TRP A 43 -0.51 10.06 10.88
C TRP A 43 -1.92 9.74 10.36
N ILE A 44 -2.72 10.77 10.07
CA ILE A 44 -4.06 10.60 9.45
C ILE A 44 -3.94 9.94 8.08
N GLU A 45 -2.97 10.35 7.27
CA GLU A 45 -2.71 9.76 5.96
C GLU A 45 -2.35 8.27 6.10
N ARG A 46 -1.53 7.92 7.09
CA ARG A 46 -1.14 6.54 7.38
C ARG A 46 -2.35 5.65 7.62
N ASP A 47 -3.33 6.11 8.41
CA ASP A 47 -4.53 5.33 8.70
C ASP A 47 -5.36 5.07 7.44
N ASN A 48 -5.49 6.08 6.57
CA ASN A 48 -6.19 5.93 5.29
C ASN A 48 -5.47 4.94 4.35
N ILE A 49 -4.14 5.01 4.29
CA ILE A 49 -3.33 4.07 3.51
C ILE A 49 -3.45 2.65 4.07
N PHE A 50 -3.40 2.49 5.40
CA PHE A 50 -3.54 1.20 6.07
C PHE A 50 -4.89 0.56 5.75
N LEU A 51 -5.99 1.33 5.85
CA LEU A 51 -7.33 0.84 5.49
C LEU A 51 -7.38 0.39 4.02
N SER A 52 -6.82 1.18 3.12
CA SER A 52 -6.77 0.85 1.69
C SER A 52 -6.00 -0.45 1.42
N LEU A 53 -4.82 -0.60 2.04
CA LEU A 53 -3.99 -1.81 1.93
C LEU A 53 -4.69 -3.02 2.53
N ASN A 54 -5.31 -2.87 3.71
CA ASN A 54 -6.02 -3.94 4.38
C ASN A 54 -7.22 -4.41 3.54
N ASN A 55 -7.99 -3.49 2.96
CA ASN A 55 -9.10 -3.81 2.07
C ASN A 55 -8.64 -4.54 0.81
N ALA A 56 -7.59 -4.06 0.13
CA ALA A 56 -7.01 -4.73 -1.03
C ALA A 56 -6.54 -6.16 -0.68
N THR A 57 -5.90 -6.32 0.48
CA THR A 57 -5.43 -7.63 0.98
C THR A 57 -6.59 -8.56 1.34
N ALA A 58 -7.66 -8.03 1.93
CA ALA A 58 -8.85 -8.81 2.26
C ALA A 58 -9.52 -9.34 0.99
N ILE A 59 -9.72 -8.48 -0.02
CA ILE A 59 -10.31 -8.88 -1.30
C ILE A 59 -9.46 -9.97 -1.99
N LEU A 60 -8.12 -9.84 -1.97
CA LEU A 60 -7.22 -10.85 -2.52
C LEU A 60 -7.40 -12.24 -1.89
N ARG A 61 -7.70 -12.30 -0.58
CA ARG A 61 -7.89 -13.58 0.13
C ARG A 61 -9.21 -14.25 -0.19
N GLU A 62 -10.22 -13.47 -0.59
CA GLU A 62 -11.56 -13.96 -0.93
C GLU A 62 -11.66 -14.43 -2.40
N LEU A 63 -10.62 -14.21 -3.21
CA LEU A 63 -10.64 -14.61 -4.61
C LEU A 63 -10.61 -16.15 -4.78
N PRO A 64 -11.27 -16.68 -5.84
CA PRO A 64 -11.04 -18.04 -6.30
C PRO A 64 -9.55 -18.28 -6.60
N LEU A 65 -9.06 -19.50 -6.37
CA LEU A 65 -7.63 -19.83 -6.45
C LEU A 65 -6.98 -19.41 -7.78
N GLU A 66 -7.66 -19.65 -8.92
CA GLU A 66 -7.12 -19.30 -10.24
C GLU A 66 -6.97 -17.78 -10.43
N GLU A 67 -7.94 -17.00 -9.94
CA GLU A 67 -7.91 -15.54 -9.98
C GLU A 67 -6.86 -14.98 -9.01
N ALA A 68 -6.74 -15.56 -7.82
CA ALA A 68 -5.73 -15.20 -6.84
C ALA A 68 -4.31 -15.41 -7.39
N LEU A 69 -4.06 -16.57 -8.02
CA LEU A 69 -2.76 -16.88 -8.65
C LEU A 69 -2.43 -15.92 -9.79
N THR A 70 -3.42 -15.57 -10.62
CA THR A 70 -3.24 -14.62 -11.71
C THR A 70 -2.95 -13.22 -11.17
N THR A 71 -3.66 -12.79 -10.13
CA THR A 71 -3.46 -11.49 -9.50
C THR A 71 -2.11 -11.40 -8.80
N TYR A 72 -1.67 -12.48 -8.13
CA TYR A 72 -0.34 -12.55 -7.51
C TYR A 72 0.78 -12.41 -8.55
N LYS A 73 0.68 -13.10 -9.69
CA LYS A 73 1.65 -12.96 -10.79
C LYS A 73 1.72 -11.51 -11.28
N GLU A 74 0.58 -10.84 -11.37
CA GLU A 74 0.54 -9.44 -11.79
C GLU A 74 1.13 -8.49 -10.74
N ILE A 75 0.87 -8.73 -9.45
CA ILE A 75 1.52 -8.01 -8.34
C ILE A 75 3.05 -8.14 -8.44
N GLU A 76 3.58 -9.35 -8.64
CA GLU A 76 5.01 -9.58 -8.79
C GLU A 76 5.57 -8.89 -10.06
N ARG A 77 4.83 -8.94 -11.17
CA ARG A 77 5.20 -8.23 -12.40
C ARG A 77 5.33 -6.72 -12.15
N LEU A 78 4.33 -6.11 -11.53
CA LEU A 78 4.28 -4.68 -11.21
C LEU A 78 5.35 -4.27 -10.19
N ARG A 79 5.65 -5.13 -9.22
CA ARG A 79 6.73 -4.89 -8.25
C ARG A 79 8.08 -4.80 -8.97
N ASN A 80 8.36 -5.73 -9.88
CA ASN A 80 9.65 -5.84 -10.56
C ASN A 80 9.84 -4.82 -11.69
N HIS A 81 8.76 -4.41 -12.37
CA HIS A 81 8.84 -3.43 -13.49
C HIS A 81 8.99 -1.97 -13.04
N VAL A 82 8.73 -1.66 -11.77
CA VAL A 82 8.87 -0.28 -11.23
C VAL A 82 10.19 -0.12 -10.46
N THR A 83 11.13 -1.06 -10.61
CA THR A 83 12.46 -1.04 -9.96
C THR A 83 13.59 -0.76 -10.98
N GLN A 84 13.26 -0.29 -12.20
CA GLN A 84 14.21 0.29 -13.16
C GLN A 84 13.92 1.78 -13.34
#